data_AF-A0A820QWC5-F1
#
_entry.id   AF-A0A820QWC5-F1
#
_cell.length_a   1.000
_cell.length_b   1.000
_cell.length_c   1.000
_cell.angle_alpha   90.00
_cell.angle_beta   90.00
_cell.angle_gamma   90.00
#
_symmetry.space_group_name_H-M   'P 1'
#
loop_
_entity.id
_entity.type
_entity.pdbx_description
1 polymer ?
#
loop_
_entity_poly.entity_id
_entity_poly.type
_entity_poly.pdbx_seq_one_letter_code
_entity_poly.pdbx_strand_id
1 'polypeptide(L)'
;MKLYHRLHLYEYRTSIIPIRSRSRFQLLYLLFSINIIFFLIVYHRLILITPSSIKTLIPYNTIEKNEQLSSSICYIPHFDPWDQTIAKSIHLEPLYKCPKNKQNLINVVNYTQLFINQTVNRTDYSNSITHCIYLKINRNPEEKYFRDWSYTLSEPILIINGNTNPILDVDFVLTRCYNNRTGFFHGEYFCGYNCSNDNKINQTTKKSLSIIRNNSLVYEYVHPLIRLKKPAFSHDIWLEKKSNNFSTLFSSHQSPPSVIMIILDAVSNLQAHRALPRTLSYLKSLGLYTFERHAIVGDGTFENIVPMLFGRSANDLQNPNINDSRYEFPITEIEIDPKTKKSKIINKIVHYPGPYDNYSFIIKNFSQLNYTTFFSEEWREGAFYNLRN
;
A
#
# COMPACT_ATOMS: atom_id res chain seq x y z
N MET A 1 61.94 -16.68 43.07
CA MET A 1 62.29 -15.77 41.96
C MET A 1 61.26 -14.64 41.95
N LYS A 2 61.77 -13.41 42.07
CA LYS A 2 61.17 -12.12 42.48
C LYS A 2 59.69 -11.80 42.15
N LEU A 3 58.98 -11.37 43.22
CA LEU A 3 57.87 -10.41 43.23
C LEU A 3 58.26 -9.07 42.59
N TYR A 4 57.30 -8.36 41.99
CA TYR A 4 57.28 -6.89 42.01
C TYR A 4 55.85 -6.34 42.09
N HIS A 5 55.60 -5.63 43.20
CA HIS A 5 54.44 -4.82 43.54
C HIS A 5 54.58 -3.44 42.86
N ARG A 6 53.48 -2.83 42.36
CA ARG A 6 53.43 -1.41 42.01
C ARG A 6 52.18 -0.78 42.63
N LEU A 7 52.40 -0.02 43.71
CA LEU A 7 51.41 0.83 44.37
C LEU A 7 51.40 2.21 43.69
N HIS A 8 50.22 2.70 43.30
CA HIS A 8 50.01 4.11 42.95
C HIS A 8 49.22 4.77 44.08
N LEU A 9 49.85 5.75 44.72
CA LEU A 9 49.27 6.61 45.75
C LEU A 9 48.38 7.68 45.10
N TYR A 10 47.19 7.85 45.68
CA TYR A 10 46.18 8.84 45.36
C TYR A 10 46.48 10.15 46.11
N GLU A 11 46.73 11.25 45.39
CA GLU A 11 46.76 12.60 45.97
C GLU A 11 45.35 13.21 45.93
N TYR A 12 44.78 13.47 47.10
CA TYR A 12 43.46 14.09 47.28
C TYR A 12 43.64 15.61 47.37
N ARG A 13 43.32 16.34 46.28
CA ARG A 13 43.36 17.81 46.23
C ARG A 13 41.97 18.37 46.52
N THR A 14 41.76 18.89 47.72
CA THR A 14 40.51 19.55 48.14
C THR A 14 40.42 20.95 47.52
N SER A 15 39.63 21.08 46.46
CA SER A 15 39.32 22.36 45.81
C SER A 15 38.11 23.02 46.49
N ILE A 16 38.38 24.13 47.17
CA ILE A 16 37.38 25.05 47.72
C ILE A 16 36.66 25.73 46.55
N ILE A 17 35.37 25.44 46.37
CA ILE A 17 34.55 26.00 45.28
C ILE A 17 34.06 27.41 45.67
N PRO A 18 34.26 28.44 44.81
CA PRO A 18 33.86 29.80 45.11
C PRO A 18 32.32 29.98 45.09
N ILE A 19 31.82 30.70 46.09
CA ILE A 19 30.41 30.93 46.44
C ILE A 19 29.57 31.65 45.36
N ARG A 20 30.16 32.03 44.23
CA ARG A 20 29.47 32.71 43.11
C ARG A 20 28.63 31.79 42.21
N SER A 21 28.61 30.49 42.48
CA SER A 21 27.92 29.46 41.67
C SER A 21 26.48 29.16 42.12
N ARG A 22 26.03 29.67 43.28
CA ARG A 22 24.75 29.29 43.89
C ARG A 22 23.51 29.63 43.05
N SER A 23 23.50 30.72 42.28
CA SER A 23 22.31 31.10 41.50
C SER A 23 22.09 30.24 40.24
N ARG A 24 23.17 29.72 39.63
CA ARG A 24 23.06 28.85 38.44
C ARG A 24 22.50 27.48 38.79
N PHE A 25 22.86 26.94 39.96
CA PHE A 25 22.29 25.68 40.45
C PHE A 25 20.83 25.81 40.85
N GLN A 26 20.40 26.96 41.39
CA GLN A 26 18.99 27.21 41.69
C GLN A 26 18.12 27.23 40.41
N LEU A 27 18.61 27.85 39.33
CA LEU A 27 17.89 27.85 38.06
C LEU A 27 17.79 26.45 37.45
N LEU A 28 18.88 25.67 37.48
CA LEU A 28 18.87 24.27 37.00
C LEU A 28 17.91 23.39 37.81
N TYR A 29 17.88 23.55 39.13
CA TYR A 29 16.97 22.82 40.00
C TYR A 29 15.50 23.17 39.72
N LEU A 30 15.21 24.45 39.46
CA LEU A 30 13.87 24.92 39.10
C LEU A 30 13.41 24.34 37.75
N LEU A 31 14.27 24.35 36.73
CA LEU A 31 13.98 23.75 35.42
C LEU A 31 13.78 22.23 35.50
N PHE A 32 14.56 21.53 36.33
CA PHE A 32 14.39 20.10 36.57
C PHE A 32 13.07 19.78 37.26
N SER A 33 12.70 20.57 38.27
CA SER A 33 11.43 20.42 38.99
C SER A 33 10.22 20.64 38.09
N ILE A 34 10.26 21.65 37.20
CA ILE A 34 9.20 21.91 36.21
C ILE A 34 9.05 20.73 35.24
N ASN A 35 10.16 20.16 34.76
CA ASN A 35 10.10 18.99 33.87
C ASN A 35 9.48 17.78 34.55
N ILE A 36 9.83 17.48 35.81
CA ILE A 36 9.22 16.37 36.56
C ILE A 36 7.70 16.56 36.70
N ILE A 37 7.26 17.77 37.07
CA ILE A 37 5.82 18.06 37.21
C ILE A 37 5.09 17.88 35.88
N PHE A 38 5.68 18.35 34.77
CA PHE A 38 5.12 18.16 33.44
C PHE A 38 4.95 16.68 33.08
N PHE A 39 5.98 15.85 33.32
CA PHE A 39 5.91 14.41 33.09
C PHE A 39 4.83 13.72 33.94
N LEU A 40 4.68 14.12 35.21
CA LEU A 40 3.63 13.58 36.09
C LEU A 40 2.22 13.93 35.59
N ILE A 41 2.01 15.14 35.08
CA ILE A 41 0.72 15.56 34.51
C ILE A 41 0.39 14.75 33.25
N VAL A 42 1.36 14.57 32.35
CA VAL A 42 1.19 13.77 31.12
C VAL A 42 0.91 12.31 31.48
N TYR A 43 1.65 11.74 32.43
CA TYR A 43 1.45 10.37 32.90
C TYR A 43 0.07 10.16 33.52
N HIS A 44 -0.38 11.08 34.39
CA HIS A 44 -1.70 11.02 34.99
C HIS A 44 -2.83 11.15 33.95
N ARG A 45 -2.64 11.96 32.90
CA ARG A 45 -3.58 12.04 31.78
C ARG A 45 -3.63 10.74 30.98
N LEU A 46 -2.49 10.09 30.74
CA LEU A 46 -2.43 8.81 30.03
C LEU A 46 -3.12 7.67 30.79
N ILE A 47 -2.94 7.58 32.11
CA ILE A 47 -3.65 6.59 32.95
C ILE A 47 -5.16 6.79 32.93
N LEU A 48 -5.64 8.04 32.95
CA LEU A 48 -7.08 8.32 32.93
C LEU A 48 -7.72 8.03 31.56
N ILE A 49 -6.93 8.00 30.48
CA ILE A 49 -7.41 7.73 29.12
C ILE A 49 -7.37 6.24 28.80
N THR A 50 -6.61 5.41 29.54
CA THR A 50 -6.72 3.95 29.38
C THR A 50 -8.04 3.48 29.98
N PRO A 51 -9.02 3.02 29.18
CA PRO A 51 -10.25 2.47 29.72
C PRO A 51 -9.89 1.22 30.52
N SER A 52 -10.23 1.20 31.80
CA SER A 52 -10.21 0.00 32.63
C SER A 52 -11.18 -1.00 32.03
N SER A 53 -10.68 -1.86 31.15
CA SER A 53 -11.46 -2.95 30.56
C SER A 53 -11.73 -3.98 31.65
N ILE A 54 -12.90 -3.85 32.28
CA ILE A 54 -13.50 -4.92 33.06
C ILE A 54 -13.85 -6.03 32.07
N LYS A 55 -13.00 -7.05 31.97
CA LYS A 55 -13.37 -8.36 31.43
C LYS A 55 -13.54 -9.32 32.61
N THR A 56 -14.74 -9.37 33.16
CA THR A 56 -15.19 -10.52 33.95
C THR A 56 -15.42 -11.68 32.99
N LEU A 57 -14.46 -12.62 32.95
CA LEU A 57 -14.62 -13.92 32.32
C LEU A 57 -15.59 -14.75 33.17
N ILE A 58 -16.77 -15.04 32.63
CA ILE A 58 -17.69 -16.04 33.18
C ILE A 58 -17.17 -17.43 32.78
N PRO A 59 -17.09 -18.42 33.69
CA PRO A 59 -16.64 -19.76 33.37
C PRO A 59 -17.72 -20.50 32.58
N TYR A 60 -17.33 -21.09 31.46
CA TYR A 60 -18.18 -21.92 30.62
C TYR A 60 -18.21 -23.35 31.19
N ASN A 61 -19.32 -23.71 31.85
CA ASN A 61 -19.67 -25.11 32.10
C ASN A 61 -21.15 -25.34 31.72
N THR A 62 -21.32 -26.22 30.74
CA THR A 62 -22.41 -27.22 30.60
C THR A 62 -23.83 -26.77 30.93
N ILE A 63 -24.59 -26.32 29.92
CA ILE A 63 -26.06 -26.44 29.91
C ILE A 63 -26.54 -26.84 28.51
N GLU A 64 -27.15 -28.02 28.47
CA GLU A 64 -27.96 -28.57 27.38
C GLU A 64 -29.15 -27.66 27.02
N LYS A 65 -29.48 -27.66 25.72
CA LYS A 65 -30.80 -27.46 25.12
C LYS A 65 -31.88 -26.87 26.04
N ASN A 66 -32.06 -25.55 25.93
CA ASN A 66 -33.37 -24.92 25.83
C ASN A 66 -33.19 -23.50 25.26
N GLU A 67 -33.65 -23.31 24.03
CA GLU A 67 -33.65 -22.04 23.30
C GLU A 67 -34.58 -21.02 23.97
N GLN A 68 -33.99 -20.17 24.80
CA GLN A 68 -34.44 -18.78 24.94
C GLN A 68 -33.17 -17.95 25.15
N LEU A 69 -32.53 -17.65 24.01
CA LEU A 69 -31.16 -17.14 23.94
C LEU A 69 -31.07 -15.71 24.46
N SER A 70 -30.42 -15.56 25.61
CA SER A 70 -29.95 -14.30 26.18
C SER A 70 -29.00 -13.59 25.21
N SER A 71 -29.35 -12.36 24.88
CA SER A 71 -28.84 -11.58 23.76
C SER A 71 -27.52 -10.84 24.06
N SER A 72 -26.40 -11.55 24.21
CA SER A 72 -25.07 -10.90 24.29
C SER A 72 -24.03 -11.41 23.29
N ILE A 73 -24.41 -12.34 22.40
CA ILE A 73 -23.52 -12.80 21.32
C ILE A 73 -23.97 -12.11 20.04
N CYS A 74 -23.10 -11.28 19.48
CA CYS A 74 -23.30 -10.66 18.18
C CYS A 74 -23.26 -11.77 17.12
N TYR A 75 -24.43 -12.22 16.68
CA TYR A 75 -24.55 -13.12 15.56
C TYR A 75 -24.39 -12.28 14.29
N ILE A 76 -23.27 -12.46 13.58
CA ILE A 76 -23.12 -11.94 12.23
C ILE A 76 -24.00 -12.84 11.37
N PRO A 77 -25.13 -12.33 10.83
CA PRO A 77 -26.02 -13.15 10.02
C PRO A 77 -25.26 -13.66 8.80
N HIS A 78 -25.67 -14.82 8.30
CA HIS A 78 -25.17 -15.29 7.01
C HIS A 78 -25.54 -14.25 5.95
N PHE A 79 -24.53 -13.52 5.47
CA PHE A 79 -24.69 -12.44 4.51
C PHE A 79 -24.79 -13.05 3.11
N ASP A 80 -26.00 -13.10 2.56
CA ASP A 80 -26.19 -13.35 1.14
C ASP A 80 -26.05 -12.02 0.39
N PRO A 81 -24.95 -11.79 -0.36
CA PRO A 81 -24.76 -10.55 -1.11
C PRO A 81 -25.84 -10.32 -2.19
N TRP A 82 -26.62 -11.35 -2.52
CA TRP A 82 -27.74 -11.30 -3.46
C TRP A 82 -29.11 -11.29 -2.77
N ASP A 83 -29.16 -11.21 -1.43
CA ASP A 83 -30.41 -11.04 -0.71
C ASP A 83 -31.15 -9.82 -1.27
N GLN A 84 -32.47 -9.95 -1.43
CA GLN A 84 -33.29 -8.94 -2.08
C GLN A 84 -33.27 -7.58 -1.35
N THR A 85 -32.92 -7.56 -0.06
CA THR A 85 -32.71 -6.32 0.71
C THR A 85 -31.39 -5.63 0.35
N ILE A 86 -30.33 -6.39 0.07
CA ILE A 86 -29.02 -5.88 -0.37
C ILE A 86 -29.04 -5.52 -1.85
N ALA A 87 -29.73 -6.30 -2.68
CA ALA A 87 -29.87 -6.05 -4.10
C ALA A 87 -30.44 -4.65 -4.39
N LYS A 88 -31.31 -4.12 -3.51
CA LYS A 88 -31.83 -2.74 -3.57
C LYS A 88 -30.77 -1.67 -3.33
N SER A 89 -29.69 -2.00 -2.65
CA SER A 89 -28.54 -1.12 -2.39
C SER A 89 -27.51 -1.16 -3.51
N ILE A 90 -27.63 -2.10 -4.45
CA ILE A 90 -26.79 -2.16 -5.65
C ILE A 90 -27.36 -1.19 -6.67
N HIS A 91 -26.73 -0.02 -6.77
CA HIS A 91 -27.06 0.95 -7.80
C HIS A 91 -26.22 0.68 -9.05
N LEU A 92 -26.91 0.39 -10.16
CA LEU A 92 -26.28 0.39 -11.47
C LEU A 92 -26.12 1.85 -11.91
N GLU A 93 -24.99 2.45 -11.56
CA GLU A 93 -24.61 3.74 -12.09
C GLU A 93 -24.41 3.61 -13.62
N PRO A 94 -24.86 4.60 -14.42
CA PRO A 94 -24.54 4.62 -15.83
C PRO A 94 -23.02 4.60 -15.97
N LEU A 95 -22.53 3.88 -17.00
CA LEU A 95 -21.11 3.82 -17.36
C LEU A 95 -20.46 5.19 -17.14
N TYR A 96 -19.53 5.26 -16.19
CA TYR A 96 -18.80 6.49 -15.90
C TYR A 96 -18.07 6.88 -17.18
N LYS A 97 -18.61 7.89 -17.88
CA LYS A 97 -17.99 8.45 -19.07
C LYS A 97 -16.88 9.36 -18.58
N CYS A 98 -15.64 8.89 -18.70
CA CYS A 98 -14.47 9.70 -18.41
C CYS A 98 -14.65 11.10 -19.03
N PRO A 99 -14.37 12.19 -18.28
CA PRO A 99 -14.56 13.55 -18.77
C PRO A 99 -13.91 13.70 -20.15
N LYS A 100 -14.71 14.00 -21.18
CA LYS A 100 -14.20 14.16 -22.56
C LYS A 100 -13.11 15.23 -22.67
N ASN A 101 -13.05 16.12 -21.68
CA ASN A 101 -12.21 17.31 -21.65
C ASN A 101 -10.80 17.05 -21.07
N LYS A 102 -10.50 15.79 -20.70
CA LYS A 102 -9.15 15.37 -20.28
C LYS A 102 -8.80 14.06 -20.95
N GLN A 103 -8.65 14.10 -22.28
CA GLN A 103 -8.04 12.99 -22.98
C GLN A 103 -6.54 12.99 -22.68
N ASN A 104 -5.99 11.81 -22.42
CA ASN A 104 -4.55 11.69 -22.18
C ASN A 104 -3.81 12.03 -23.48
N LEU A 105 -2.79 12.89 -23.36
CA LEU A 105 -1.90 13.19 -24.47
C LEU A 105 -1.14 11.94 -24.92
N ILE A 106 -0.79 11.07 -23.97
CA ILE A 106 -0.08 9.82 -24.23
C ILE A 106 -1.02 8.65 -23.95
N ASN A 107 -1.21 7.80 -24.96
CA ASN A 107 -1.97 6.55 -24.86
C ASN A 107 -1.01 5.36 -24.77
N VAL A 108 -1.39 4.34 -24.00
CA VAL A 108 -0.69 3.05 -24.01
C VAL A 108 -1.41 2.13 -24.98
N VAL A 109 -0.73 1.73 -26.05
CA VAL A 109 -1.25 0.82 -27.09
C VAL A 109 -0.59 -0.54 -26.94
N ASN A 110 -1.36 -1.62 -27.11
CA ASN A 110 -0.89 -3.00 -26.97
C ASN A 110 -0.16 -3.25 -25.63
N TYR A 111 -0.51 -2.50 -24.60
CA TYR A 111 0.06 -2.54 -23.25
C TYR A 111 1.57 -2.28 -23.13
N THR A 112 2.24 -1.96 -24.24
CA THR A 112 3.72 -1.94 -24.31
C THR A 112 4.24 -0.75 -25.11
N GLN A 113 3.40 -0.03 -25.84
CA GLN A 113 3.83 1.10 -26.68
C GLN A 113 3.17 2.39 -26.21
N LEU A 114 3.91 3.50 -26.27
CA LEU A 114 3.39 4.82 -25.97
C LEU A 114 3.11 5.55 -27.27
N PHE A 115 1.90 6.07 -27.40
CA PHE A 115 1.44 6.78 -28.58
C PHE A 115 1.02 8.21 -28.23
N ILE A 116 1.57 9.20 -28.93
CA ILE A 116 1.18 10.61 -28.79
C ILE A 116 -0.12 10.82 -29.53
N ASN A 117 -1.17 11.17 -28.80
CA ASN A 117 -2.46 11.52 -29.35
C ASN A 117 -2.41 12.91 -30.01
N GLN A 118 -2.17 12.92 -31.33
CA GLN A 118 -2.06 14.17 -32.09
C GLN A 118 -3.36 14.97 -32.13
N THR A 119 -4.52 14.32 -32.00
CA THR A 119 -5.81 15.02 -31.90
C THR A 119 -5.86 15.85 -30.62
N VAL A 120 -5.40 15.30 -29.50
CA VAL A 120 -5.30 16.01 -28.21
C VAL A 120 -4.25 17.11 -28.28
N ASN A 121 -3.08 16.84 -28.87
CA ASN A 121 -2.08 17.90 -29.11
C ASN A 121 -2.67 19.08 -29.90
N ARG A 122 -3.43 18.80 -30.96
CA ARG A 122 -4.06 19.82 -31.80
C ARG A 122 -5.13 20.62 -31.06
N THR A 123 -6.00 19.93 -30.33
CA THR A 123 -7.20 20.53 -29.72
C THR A 123 -6.91 21.20 -28.38
N ASP A 124 -6.19 20.51 -27.50
CA ASP A 124 -5.98 20.96 -26.12
C ASP A 124 -4.65 21.73 -25.97
N TYR A 125 -3.67 21.45 -26.84
CA TYR A 125 -2.34 22.05 -26.77
C TYR A 125 -1.99 22.91 -28.00
N SER A 126 -2.93 23.15 -28.92
CA SER A 126 -2.71 23.99 -30.12
C SER A 126 -1.48 23.60 -30.95
N ASN A 127 -1.19 22.29 -31.07
CA ASN A 127 0.02 21.74 -31.71
C ASN A 127 1.34 22.29 -31.12
N SER A 128 1.34 22.73 -29.88
CA SER A 128 2.53 23.31 -29.26
C SER A 128 3.51 22.26 -28.75
N ILE A 129 3.05 21.02 -28.52
CA ILE A 129 3.91 19.91 -28.15
C ILE A 129 4.60 19.37 -29.38
N THR A 130 5.92 19.27 -29.31
CA THR A 130 6.71 18.78 -30.45
C THR A 130 7.53 17.56 -30.17
N HIS A 131 7.94 17.38 -28.93
CA HIS A 131 8.74 16.24 -28.54
C HIS A 131 8.29 15.75 -27.18
N CYS A 132 8.21 14.44 -27.08
CA CYS A 132 7.97 13.74 -25.83
C CYS A 132 9.10 12.74 -25.60
N ILE A 133 9.48 12.59 -24.35
CA ILE A 133 10.40 11.56 -23.89
C ILE A 133 9.67 10.67 -22.90
N TYR A 134 10.20 9.47 -22.72
CA TYR A 134 9.87 8.64 -21.58
C TYR A 134 11.13 8.22 -20.83
N LEU A 135 10.98 8.05 -19.53
CA LEU A 135 12.00 7.51 -18.63
C LEU A 135 11.44 6.21 -18.05
N LYS A 136 12.23 5.16 -18.10
CA LYS A 136 11.87 3.88 -17.47
C LYS A 136 12.00 4.03 -15.96
N ILE A 137 10.96 3.66 -15.22
CA ILE A 137 10.99 3.65 -13.75
C ILE A 137 11.43 2.26 -13.32
N ASN A 138 12.62 2.17 -12.76
CA ASN A 138 13.17 0.95 -12.21
C ASN A 138 13.16 1.01 -10.69
N ARG A 139 13.00 -0.14 -10.04
CA ARG A 139 13.26 -0.24 -8.60
C ARG A 139 14.75 -0.03 -8.34
N ASN A 140 15.09 0.63 -7.22
CA ASN A 140 16.49 0.84 -6.86
C ASN A 140 17.17 -0.51 -6.53
N PRO A 141 18.18 -0.95 -7.32
CA PRO A 141 18.81 -2.25 -7.11
C PRO A 141 19.73 -2.29 -5.90
N GLU A 142 20.16 -1.14 -5.38
CA GLU A 142 21.06 -1.05 -4.23
C GLU A 142 20.34 -1.24 -2.89
N GLU A 143 19.01 -1.14 -2.89
CA GLU A 143 18.22 -1.35 -1.68
C GLU A 143 17.97 -2.82 -1.44
N LYS A 144 18.48 -3.30 -0.30
CA LYS A 144 18.32 -4.69 0.17
C LYS A 144 16.84 -5.10 0.33
N TYR A 145 15.98 -4.13 0.65
CA TYR A 145 14.54 -4.30 0.74
C TYR A 145 13.93 -3.39 -0.32
N PHE A 146 13.22 -3.95 -1.29
CA PHE A 146 12.56 -3.18 -2.36
C PHE A 146 11.47 -2.32 -1.75
N ARG A 147 11.79 -1.09 -1.33
CA ARG A 147 10.80 -0.16 -0.81
C ARG A 147 10.24 0.66 -1.97
N ASP A 148 8.92 0.76 -2.05
CA ASP A 148 8.23 1.44 -3.16
C ASP A 148 8.44 2.97 -3.20
N TRP A 149 9.06 3.57 -2.17
CA TRP A 149 9.45 4.98 -2.17
C TRP A 149 10.80 5.26 -2.83
N SER A 150 11.56 4.23 -3.24
CA SER A 150 12.87 4.37 -3.88
C SER A 150 12.86 3.80 -5.29
N TYR A 151 13.08 4.68 -6.26
CA TYR A 151 13.14 4.32 -7.67
C TYR A 151 14.28 5.04 -8.37
N THR A 152 14.76 4.44 -9.45
CA THR A 152 15.71 5.06 -10.38
C THR A 152 15.00 5.33 -11.71
N LEU A 153 15.38 6.43 -12.35
CA LEU A 153 14.92 6.76 -13.69
C LEU A 153 16.03 6.41 -14.68
N SER A 154 15.69 5.76 -15.79
CA SER A 154 16.63 5.60 -16.89
C SER A 154 16.99 6.95 -17.51
N GLU A 155 18.01 6.94 -18.37
CA GLU A 155 18.20 8.03 -19.33
C GLU A 155 16.92 8.27 -20.15
N PRO A 156 16.65 9.52 -20.56
CA PRO A 156 15.46 9.87 -21.31
C PRO A 156 15.51 9.29 -22.72
N ILE A 157 14.40 8.68 -23.15
CA ILE A 157 14.27 8.06 -24.47
C ILE A 157 13.21 8.82 -25.28
N LEU A 158 13.57 9.26 -26.48
CA LEU A 158 12.69 10.03 -27.36
C LEU A 158 11.56 9.16 -27.92
N ILE A 159 10.34 9.72 -27.95
CA ILE A 159 9.20 9.13 -28.69
C ILE A 159 9.28 9.62 -30.13
N ILE A 160 9.68 8.72 -31.04
CA ILE A 160 9.96 9.05 -32.44
C ILE A 160 8.69 8.91 -33.28
N ASN A 161 8.39 9.89 -34.13
CA ASN A 161 7.20 9.88 -35.00
C ASN A 161 5.87 9.65 -34.25
N GLY A 162 5.82 10.06 -32.97
CA GLY A 162 4.63 9.91 -32.13
C GLY A 162 4.38 8.51 -31.57
N ASN A 163 5.30 7.55 -31.72
CA ASN A 163 5.17 6.22 -31.12
C ASN A 163 6.50 5.70 -30.56
N THR A 164 6.44 4.70 -29.69
CA THR A 164 7.62 3.93 -29.23
C THR A 164 7.64 2.53 -29.82
N ASN A 165 8.83 1.93 -29.86
CA ASN A 165 8.95 0.48 -29.93
C ASN A 165 8.32 -0.16 -28.66
N PRO A 166 7.93 -1.45 -28.69
CA PRO A 166 7.43 -2.14 -27.51
C PRO A 166 8.43 -2.08 -26.35
N ILE A 167 7.96 -1.59 -25.21
CA ILE A 167 8.73 -1.46 -23.96
C ILE A 167 8.47 -2.72 -23.13
N LEU A 168 9.44 -3.63 -23.15
CA LEU A 168 9.31 -4.99 -22.62
C LEU A 168 10.20 -5.26 -21.40
N ASP A 169 10.80 -4.25 -20.80
CA ASP A 169 11.71 -4.42 -19.67
C ASP A 169 11.29 -3.69 -18.39
N VAL A 170 10.21 -2.90 -18.41
CA VAL A 170 9.69 -2.20 -17.22
C VAL A 170 8.17 -2.23 -17.09
N ASP A 171 7.69 -2.04 -15.86
CA ASP A 171 6.27 -2.00 -15.50
C ASP A 171 5.69 -0.58 -15.57
N PHE A 172 6.52 0.44 -15.37
CA PHE A 172 6.10 1.84 -15.37
C PHE A 172 7.06 2.73 -16.15
N VAL A 173 6.51 3.75 -16.78
CA VAL A 173 7.28 4.77 -17.49
C VAL A 173 6.76 6.16 -17.11
N LEU A 174 7.69 7.07 -16.82
CA LEU A 174 7.39 8.48 -16.66
C LEU A 174 7.50 9.15 -18.02
N THR A 175 6.43 9.76 -18.49
CA THR A 175 6.41 10.50 -19.75
C THR A 175 6.47 11.99 -19.49
N ARG A 176 7.24 12.71 -20.32
CA ARG A 176 7.35 14.16 -20.29
C ARG A 176 7.25 14.71 -21.70
N CYS A 177 6.40 15.69 -21.92
CA CYS A 177 6.29 16.38 -23.20
C CYS A 177 6.56 17.87 -23.04
N TYR A 178 7.19 18.43 -24.08
CA TYR A 178 7.68 19.79 -24.05
C TYR A 178 7.12 20.61 -25.20
N ASN A 179 6.96 21.91 -24.94
CA ASN A 179 6.53 22.88 -25.93
C ASN A 179 7.71 23.36 -26.81
N ASN A 180 7.42 23.55 -28.09
CA ASN A 180 8.30 24.08 -29.13
C ASN A 180 9.03 25.39 -28.78
N ARG A 181 8.46 26.21 -27.89
CA ARG A 181 9.02 27.53 -27.59
C ARG A 181 10.32 27.50 -26.77
N THR A 182 10.79 26.32 -26.34
CA THR A 182 11.81 26.24 -25.26
C THR A 182 12.89 25.16 -25.40
N GLY A 183 12.84 24.28 -26.41
CA GLY A 183 13.88 23.28 -26.65
C GLY A 183 13.72 22.55 -27.98
N PHE A 184 14.82 22.02 -28.50
CA PHE A 184 14.86 21.19 -29.72
C PHE A 184 15.76 19.98 -29.49
N PHE A 185 15.49 18.87 -30.18
CA PHE A 185 16.41 17.74 -30.20
C PHE A 185 17.37 17.87 -31.38
N HIS A 186 18.66 17.62 -31.15
CA HIS A 186 19.65 17.43 -32.22
C HIS A 186 20.10 15.96 -32.21
N GLY A 187 19.51 15.16 -33.10
CA GLY A 187 19.66 13.70 -33.06
C GLY A 187 18.97 13.11 -31.82
N GLU A 188 19.69 12.29 -31.05
CA GLU A 188 19.21 11.69 -29.79
C GLU A 188 19.36 12.61 -28.57
N TYR A 189 19.97 13.78 -28.72
CA TYR A 189 20.30 14.67 -27.61
C TYR A 189 19.29 15.82 -27.49
N PHE A 190 18.75 16.03 -26.29
CA PHE A 190 17.90 17.17 -25.98
C PHE A 190 18.76 18.42 -25.76
N CYS A 191 18.51 19.46 -26.55
CA CYS A 191 19.17 20.76 -26.42
C CYS A 191 18.14 21.82 -25.97
N GLY A 192 18.39 22.45 -24.84
CA GLY A 192 17.68 23.69 -24.48
C GLY A 192 18.02 24.82 -25.47
N TYR A 193 17.24 25.90 -25.46
CA TYR A 193 17.36 27.05 -26.37
C TYR A 193 18.75 27.74 -26.43
N ASN A 194 19.70 27.38 -25.56
CA ASN A 194 21.03 27.96 -25.47
C ASN A 194 22.16 27.13 -26.12
N CYS A 195 21.88 26.00 -26.78
CA CYS A 195 22.94 25.19 -27.38
C CYS A 195 23.50 25.72 -28.72
N SER A 196 23.03 26.87 -29.21
CA SER A 196 23.20 27.25 -30.61
C SER A 196 24.53 27.91 -31.00
N ASN A 197 25.50 28.13 -30.10
CA ASN A 197 26.72 28.88 -30.46
C ASN A 197 28.08 28.25 -30.13
N ASP A 198 28.16 27.09 -29.49
CA ASP A 198 29.46 26.47 -29.21
C ASP A 198 29.79 25.38 -30.25
N ASN A 199 30.39 25.80 -31.36
CA ASN A 199 31.05 24.94 -32.36
C ASN A 199 32.30 24.20 -31.81
N LYS A 200 32.37 23.96 -30.49
CA LYS A 200 33.42 23.21 -29.80
C LYS A 200 32.81 22.26 -28.77
N ILE A 201 31.94 21.35 -29.22
CA ILE A 201 31.60 20.17 -28.41
C ILE A 201 32.73 19.15 -28.58
N ASN A 202 33.80 19.35 -27.80
CA ASN A 202 34.77 18.29 -27.57
C ASN A 202 34.05 17.13 -26.85
N GLN A 203 34.15 15.92 -27.41
CA GLN A 203 33.46 14.69 -27.02
C GLN A 203 33.73 14.17 -25.58
N THR A 204 34.39 14.94 -24.71
CA THR A 204 34.85 14.47 -23.39
C THR A 204 34.04 14.96 -22.18
N THR A 205 32.93 15.66 -22.37
CA THR A 205 32.03 16.01 -21.24
C THR A 205 30.66 15.40 -21.40
N LYS A 206 30.59 14.09 -21.16
CA LYS A 206 29.38 13.30 -20.91
C LYS A 206 28.77 13.63 -19.54
N LYS A 207 28.72 14.92 -19.17
CA LYS A 207 28.41 15.38 -17.82
C LYS A 207 27.19 16.31 -17.86
N SER A 208 26.08 15.74 -17.41
CA SER A 208 24.98 16.42 -16.74
C SER A 208 23.99 17.15 -17.64
N LEU A 209 22.91 16.44 -17.98
CA LEU A 209 21.60 16.94 -18.42
C LEU A 209 20.89 17.75 -17.30
N SER A 210 21.64 18.51 -16.49
CA SER A 210 21.12 19.29 -15.36
C SER A 210 20.76 20.68 -15.83
N ILE A 211 19.56 21.13 -15.47
CA ILE A 211 18.96 22.45 -15.75
C ILE A 211 18.16 22.49 -17.06
N ILE A 212 17.19 21.59 -17.18
CA ILE A 212 15.95 21.92 -17.90
C ILE A 212 15.18 22.89 -17.00
N ARG A 213 14.97 24.14 -17.43
CA ARG A 213 14.05 25.05 -16.74
C ARG A 213 12.62 24.51 -16.89
N ASN A 214 11.91 24.31 -15.78
CA ASN A 214 10.55 23.74 -15.71
C ASN A 214 9.49 24.42 -16.62
N ASN A 215 9.75 25.62 -17.14
CA ASN A 215 8.78 26.40 -17.91
C ASN A 215 8.42 25.79 -19.29
N SER A 216 9.08 24.72 -19.71
CA SER A 216 8.84 24.03 -20.99
C SER A 216 7.98 22.77 -20.87
N LEU A 217 7.84 22.21 -19.66
CA LEU A 217 7.13 20.97 -19.39
C LEU A 217 5.62 21.24 -19.37
N VAL A 218 4.90 20.67 -20.33
CA VAL A 218 3.45 20.88 -20.48
C VAL A 218 2.63 19.65 -20.14
N TYR A 219 3.27 18.49 -20.10
CA TYR A 219 2.65 17.23 -19.73
C TYR A 219 3.66 16.35 -19.02
N GLU A 220 3.28 15.85 -17.86
CA GLU A 220 4.03 14.85 -17.10
C GLU A 220 3.05 13.83 -16.54
N TYR A 221 3.28 12.55 -16.82
CA TYR A 221 2.40 11.49 -16.33
C TYR A 221 3.12 10.14 -16.26
N VAL A 222 2.76 9.34 -15.26
CA VAL A 222 3.23 7.96 -15.09
C VAL A 222 2.25 7.00 -15.75
N HIS A 223 2.75 6.21 -16.69
CA HIS A 223 1.96 5.22 -17.41
C HIS A 223 2.32 3.81 -16.94
N PRO A 224 1.34 2.99 -16.52
CA PRO A 224 1.56 1.57 -16.28
C PRO A 224 1.58 0.80 -17.61
N LEU A 225 2.56 -0.07 -17.77
CA LEU A 225 2.71 -1.00 -18.89
C LEU A 225 2.31 -2.40 -18.43
N ILE A 226 1.00 -2.62 -18.28
CA ILE A 226 0.45 -3.87 -17.73
C ILE A 226 0.57 -4.98 -18.76
N ARG A 227 1.62 -5.80 -18.65
CA ARG A 227 1.76 -6.99 -19.50
C ARG A 227 0.92 -8.12 -18.94
N LEU A 228 -0.25 -8.30 -19.54
CA LEU A 228 -0.99 -9.54 -19.38
C LEU A 228 -0.18 -10.65 -20.04
N LYS A 229 0.41 -11.55 -19.24
CA LYS A 229 1.04 -12.78 -19.75
C LYS A 229 -0.05 -13.63 -20.39
N LYS A 230 -0.20 -13.50 -21.72
CA LYS A 230 -1.26 -14.06 -22.57
C LYS A 230 -2.65 -13.45 -22.28
N PRO A 231 -3.52 -13.31 -23.30
CA PRO A 231 -4.90 -12.94 -23.04
C PRO A 231 -5.57 -14.12 -22.33
N ALA A 232 -5.76 -13.99 -21.01
CA ALA A 232 -6.63 -14.91 -20.26
C ALA A 232 -8.11 -14.71 -20.62
N PHE A 233 -8.42 -13.75 -21.50
CA PHE A 233 -9.76 -13.42 -21.92
C PHE A 233 -9.86 -13.35 -23.45
N SER A 234 -10.49 -14.36 -24.05
CA SER A 234 -11.26 -14.15 -25.27
C SER A 234 -12.72 -13.99 -24.84
N HIS A 235 -13.35 -12.90 -25.27
CA HIS A 235 -14.79 -12.66 -25.11
C HIS A 235 -15.62 -13.85 -25.60
N ASP A 236 -15.12 -14.55 -26.62
CA ASP A 236 -15.75 -15.69 -27.27
C ASP A 236 -15.87 -16.90 -26.32
N ILE A 237 -14.87 -17.12 -25.45
CA ILE A 237 -14.86 -18.22 -24.45
C ILE A 237 -15.90 -17.98 -23.36
N TRP A 238 -16.21 -16.71 -23.03
CA TRP A 238 -17.22 -16.40 -22.02
C TRP A 238 -18.65 -16.67 -22.51
N LEU A 239 -18.94 -16.38 -23.79
CA LEU A 239 -20.24 -16.66 -24.39
C LEU A 239 -20.52 -18.17 -24.47
N GLU A 240 -19.49 -19.00 -24.68
CA GLU A 240 -19.62 -20.45 -24.80
C GLU A 240 -19.97 -21.14 -23.47
N LYS A 241 -19.45 -20.65 -22.33
CA LYS A 241 -19.74 -21.19 -20.98
C LYS A 241 -21.12 -20.78 -20.42
N LYS A 242 -21.79 -19.76 -20.98
CA LYS A 242 -23.08 -19.23 -20.47
C LYS A 242 -24.28 -20.15 -20.78
N SER A 243 -24.10 -21.21 -21.56
CA SER A 243 -25.22 -22.08 -21.99
C SER A 243 -25.74 -23.04 -20.93
N ASN A 244 -25.08 -23.22 -19.78
CA ASN A 244 -25.44 -24.26 -18.80
C ASN A 244 -25.69 -23.73 -17.36
N ASN A 245 -26.70 -22.87 -17.14
CA ASN A 245 -27.41 -22.65 -15.85
C ASN A 245 -27.35 -21.25 -15.15
N PHE A 246 -26.89 -20.17 -15.78
CA PHE A 246 -26.89 -18.83 -15.13
C PHE A 246 -27.35 -17.68 -16.04
N SER A 247 -28.35 -17.95 -16.90
CA SER A 247 -28.72 -17.09 -18.04
C SER A 247 -29.89 -16.12 -17.80
N THR A 248 -30.54 -16.10 -16.64
CA THR A 248 -31.79 -15.32 -16.46
C THR A 248 -31.62 -13.91 -15.86
N LEU A 249 -30.50 -13.60 -15.21
CA LEU A 249 -30.30 -12.30 -14.53
C LEU A 249 -29.51 -11.27 -15.34
N PHE A 250 -28.72 -11.70 -16.32
CA PHE A 250 -27.91 -10.79 -17.15
C PHE A 250 -28.22 -11.03 -18.63
N SER A 251 -28.80 -10.01 -19.26
CA SER A 251 -29.06 -9.98 -20.71
C SER A 251 -27.86 -10.53 -21.51
N SER A 252 -28.15 -11.25 -22.59
CA SER A 252 -27.22 -12.04 -23.41
C SER A 252 -26.03 -11.26 -24.02
N HIS A 253 -25.90 -9.96 -23.75
CA HIS A 253 -24.89 -9.08 -24.35
C HIS A 253 -24.00 -8.32 -23.35
N GLN A 254 -24.18 -8.50 -22.04
CA GLN A 254 -23.35 -7.77 -21.06
C GLN A 254 -22.25 -8.67 -20.50
N SER A 255 -20.99 -8.27 -20.74
CA SER A 255 -19.83 -8.82 -20.04
C SER A 255 -19.99 -8.60 -18.52
N PRO A 256 -19.46 -9.51 -17.68
CA PRO A 256 -19.52 -9.33 -16.24
C PRO A 256 -18.80 -8.04 -15.81
N PRO A 257 -19.21 -7.43 -14.68
CA PRO A 257 -18.58 -6.20 -14.19
C PRO A 257 -17.12 -6.47 -13.79
N SER A 258 -16.24 -5.51 -14.06
CA SER A 258 -14.88 -5.56 -13.50
C SER A 258 -14.94 -5.37 -11.98
N VAL A 259 -14.17 -6.17 -11.25
CA VAL A 259 -14.06 -6.09 -9.79
C VAL A 259 -12.69 -5.56 -9.42
N ILE A 260 -12.66 -4.51 -8.60
CA ILE A 260 -11.43 -3.93 -8.05
C ILE A 260 -11.54 -4.00 -6.53
N MET A 261 -10.55 -4.60 -5.89
CA MET A 261 -10.40 -4.64 -4.44
C MET A 261 -9.20 -3.78 -4.05
N ILE A 262 -9.43 -2.73 -3.26
CA ILE A 262 -8.37 -1.88 -2.72
C ILE A 262 -8.32 -2.12 -1.22
N ILE A 263 -7.21 -2.68 -0.75
CA ILE A 263 -6.97 -2.98 0.66
C ILE A 263 -5.97 -1.94 1.16
N LEU A 264 -6.31 -1.26 2.25
CA LEU A 264 -5.43 -0.29 2.90
C LEU A 264 -4.89 -0.89 4.18
N ASP A 265 -3.58 -1.02 4.28
CA ASP A 265 -2.93 -1.59 5.48
C ASP A 265 -2.92 -0.57 6.63
N ALA A 266 -3.17 -1.06 7.84
CA ALA A 266 -3.19 -0.29 9.08
C ALA A 266 -4.04 1.00 9.06
N VAL A 267 -5.09 1.09 8.22
CA VAL A 267 -6.00 2.25 8.18
C VAL A 267 -7.28 1.96 8.96
N SER A 268 -7.47 2.67 10.08
CA SER A 268 -8.74 2.67 10.81
C SER A 268 -9.79 3.57 10.14
N ASN A 269 -11.08 3.32 10.42
CA ASN A 269 -12.17 4.19 9.95
C ASN A 269 -11.97 5.66 10.36
N LEU A 270 -11.55 5.90 11.61
CA LEU A 270 -11.29 7.26 12.11
C LEU A 270 -10.10 7.93 11.38
N GLN A 271 -9.05 7.17 11.11
CA GLN A 271 -7.90 7.65 10.35
C GLN A 271 -8.27 7.98 8.91
N ALA A 272 -9.06 7.13 8.24
CA ALA A 272 -9.55 7.40 6.89
C ALA A 272 -10.35 8.72 6.83
N HIS A 273 -11.23 8.96 7.82
CA HIS A 273 -11.99 10.21 7.91
C HIS A 273 -11.11 11.46 8.09
N ARG A 274 -10.00 11.34 8.81
CA ARG A 274 -9.07 12.46 9.07
C ARG A 274 -8.09 12.68 7.91
N ALA A 275 -7.50 11.62 7.40
CA ALA A 275 -6.42 11.68 6.41
C ALA A 275 -6.93 11.72 4.96
N LEU A 276 -8.10 11.14 4.68
CA LEU A 276 -8.66 11.00 3.33
C LEU A 276 -10.05 11.66 3.16
N PRO A 277 -10.33 12.85 3.71
CA PRO A 277 -11.68 13.42 3.70
C PRO A 277 -12.19 13.71 2.28
N ARG A 278 -11.30 14.17 1.38
CA ARG A 278 -11.64 14.45 -0.02
C ARG A 278 -11.95 13.17 -0.79
N THR A 279 -11.14 12.13 -0.60
CA THR A 279 -11.33 10.82 -1.23
C THR A 279 -12.66 10.21 -0.80
N LEU A 280 -12.97 10.20 0.51
CA LEU A 280 -14.25 9.69 1.01
C LEU A 280 -15.43 10.49 0.48
N SER A 281 -15.34 11.83 0.43
CA SER A 281 -16.40 12.66 -0.15
C SER A 281 -16.62 12.35 -1.63
N TYR A 282 -15.55 12.17 -2.39
CA TYR A 282 -15.63 11.81 -3.80
C TYR A 282 -16.25 10.41 -3.99
N LEU A 283 -15.79 9.41 -3.26
CA LEU A 283 -16.36 8.06 -3.32
C LEU A 283 -17.84 8.06 -2.93
N LYS A 284 -18.25 8.81 -1.89
CA LYS A 284 -19.67 9.00 -1.54
C LYS A 284 -20.47 9.60 -2.68
N SER A 285 -19.90 10.56 -3.41
CA SER A 285 -20.56 11.12 -4.60
C SER A 285 -20.70 10.13 -5.76
N LEU A 286 -19.89 9.06 -5.77
CA LEU A 286 -20.00 7.93 -6.70
C LEU A 286 -20.89 6.78 -6.17
N GLY A 287 -21.61 6.98 -5.06
CA GLY A 287 -22.47 5.95 -4.48
C GLY A 287 -21.77 4.99 -3.51
N LEU A 288 -20.63 5.38 -2.92
CA LEU A 288 -19.97 4.57 -1.89
C LEU A 288 -20.92 4.25 -0.73
N TYR A 289 -21.15 2.95 -0.52
CA TYR A 289 -21.78 2.45 0.68
C TYR A 289 -20.73 2.15 1.76
N THR A 290 -20.96 2.61 2.98
CA THR A 290 -20.07 2.37 4.12
C THR A 290 -20.70 1.33 5.03
N PHE A 291 -20.03 0.18 5.19
CA PHE A 291 -20.43 -0.85 6.12
C PHE A 291 -19.98 -0.48 7.54
N GLU A 292 -20.87 0.16 8.30
CA GLU A 292 -20.59 0.50 9.69
C GLU A 292 -20.49 -0.78 10.55
N ARG A 293 -19.68 -0.71 11.61
CA ARG A 293 -19.52 -1.78 12.63
C ARG A 293 -18.90 -3.09 12.13
N HIS A 294 -18.32 -3.09 10.93
CA HIS A 294 -17.45 -4.20 10.51
C HIS A 294 -16.10 -4.07 11.22
N ALA A 295 -15.58 -5.21 11.69
CA ALA A 295 -14.34 -5.29 12.45
C ALA A 295 -13.31 -6.12 11.70
N ILE A 296 -12.04 -5.85 12.00
CA ILE A 296 -10.92 -6.71 11.65
C ILE A 296 -11.08 -8.07 12.34
N VAL A 297 -10.54 -9.12 11.74
CA VAL A 297 -10.60 -10.50 12.26
C VAL A 297 -9.53 -10.72 13.33
N GLY A 298 -8.36 -10.09 13.18
CA GLY A 298 -7.28 -10.11 14.17
C GLY A 298 -6.45 -8.82 14.14
N ASP A 299 -5.47 -8.71 15.03
CA ASP A 299 -4.66 -7.50 15.20
C ASP A 299 -3.57 -7.34 14.12
N GLY A 300 -3.19 -8.43 13.43
CA GLY A 300 -2.16 -8.42 12.39
C GLY A 300 -2.71 -8.48 10.96
N THR A 301 -1.88 -8.08 10.00
CA THR A 301 -2.24 -8.04 8.57
C THR A 301 -2.62 -9.41 8.03
N PHE A 302 -1.91 -10.46 8.44
CA PHE A 302 -2.12 -11.82 7.94
C PHE A 302 -3.44 -12.40 8.42
N GLU A 303 -3.75 -12.22 9.71
CA GLU A 303 -4.98 -12.62 10.38
C GLU A 303 -6.22 -11.98 9.73
N ASN A 304 -6.05 -10.84 9.08
CA ASN A 304 -7.12 -10.12 8.38
C ASN A 304 -7.23 -10.50 6.91
N ILE A 305 -6.09 -10.49 6.18
CA ILE A 305 -6.07 -10.71 4.73
C ILE A 305 -6.47 -12.14 4.38
N VAL A 306 -6.01 -13.13 5.14
CA VAL A 306 -6.27 -14.54 4.84
C VAL A 306 -7.78 -14.83 4.93
N PRO A 307 -8.48 -14.64 6.07
CA PRO A 307 -9.93 -14.80 6.14
C PRO A 307 -10.72 -14.06 5.04
N MET A 308 -10.33 -12.81 4.75
CA MET A 308 -10.96 -11.99 3.74
C MET A 308 -10.86 -12.59 2.33
N LEU A 309 -9.69 -13.10 1.94
CA LEU A 309 -9.49 -13.58 0.58
C LEU A 309 -9.84 -15.05 0.36
N PHE A 310 -9.93 -15.84 1.44
CA PHE A 310 -10.36 -17.24 1.37
C PHE A 310 -11.83 -17.44 1.71
N GLY A 311 -12.51 -16.42 2.25
CA GLY A 311 -13.93 -16.51 2.64
C GLY A 311 -14.16 -17.48 3.79
N ARG A 312 -13.20 -17.61 4.70
CA ARG A 312 -13.21 -18.52 5.86
C ARG A 312 -12.96 -17.73 7.14
N SER A 313 -13.49 -18.19 8.27
CA SER A 313 -13.14 -17.56 9.54
C SER A 313 -11.68 -17.87 9.90
N ALA A 314 -11.04 -17.02 10.72
CA ALA A 314 -9.68 -17.30 11.20
C ALA A 314 -9.60 -18.65 11.92
N ASN A 315 -10.65 -19.04 12.64
CA ASN A 315 -10.70 -20.33 13.35
C ASN A 315 -10.67 -21.53 12.41
N ASP A 316 -11.28 -21.43 11.22
CA ASP A 316 -11.27 -22.50 10.22
C ASP A 316 -9.87 -22.71 9.60
N LEU A 317 -9.04 -21.67 9.66
CA LEU A 317 -7.71 -21.60 9.06
C LEU A 317 -6.59 -21.87 10.09
N GLN A 318 -6.94 -22.03 11.37
CA GLN A 318 -6.03 -22.21 12.50
C GLN A 318 -5.62 -23.67 12.76
N ASN A 319 -5.70 -24.57 11.78
CA ASN A 319 -5.04 -25.87 11.88
C ASN A 319 -3.65 -25.77 11.24
N PRO A 320 -2.62 -25.27 11.97
CA PRO A 320 -1.28 -25.18 11.44
C PRO A 320 -0.81 -26.59 11.09
N ASN A 321 -0.24 -26.73 9.89
CA ASN A 321 0.60 -27.88 9.62
C ASN A 321 1.89 -27.70 10.42
N ILE A 322 1.97 -28.35 11.59
CA ILE A 322 3.10 -28.26 12.53
C ILE A 322 4.43 -28.65 11.85
N ASN A 323 4.36 -29.40 10.74
CA ASN A 323 5.53 -29.84 9.99
C ASN A 323 5.98 -28.85 8.89
N ASP A 324 5.28 -27.73 8.70
CA ASP A 324 5.63 -26.68 7.72
C ASP A 324 5.95 -25.37 8.45
N SER A 325 7.18 -25.27 8.96
CA SER A 325 7.68 -24.21 9.86
C SER A 325 8.01 -22.88 9.17
N ARG A 326 7.47 -22.61 7.98
CA ARG A 326 7.92 -21.46 7.17
C ARG A 326 7.59 -20.08 7.77
N TYR A 327 6.64 -19.99 8.70
CA TYR A 327 6.27 -18.74 9.36
C TYR A 327 6.03 -18.96 10.84
N GLU A 328 7.08 -18.71 11.61
CA GLU A 328 7.05 -18.66 13.07
C GLU A 328 7.06 -17.19 13.48
N PHE A 329 5.93 -16.69 14.00
CA PHE A 329 5.88 -15.35 14.58
C PHE A 329 5.99 -15.44 16.09
N PRO A 330 6.99 -14.79 16.72
CA PRO A 330 7.04 -14.66 18.16
C PRO A 330 5.99 -13.64 18.60
N ILE A 331 4.96 -14.11 19.30
CA ILE A 331 3.96 -13.25 19.93
C ILE A 331 4.26 -13.21 21.42
N THR A 332 4.21 -12.01 22.00
CA THR A 332 4.35 -11.79 23.43
C THR A 332 2.97 -11.66 24.05
N GLU A 333 2.51 -12.71 24.74
CA GLU A 333 1.25 -12.70 25.49
C GLU A 333 1.52 -12.38 26.97
N ILE A 334 0.63 -11.60 27.59
CA ILE A 334 0.67 -11.35 29.03
C ILE A 334 -0.36 -12.28 29.67
N GLU A 335 0.12 -13.34 30.31
CA GLU A 335 -0.72 -14.23 31.09
C GLU A 335 -0.89 -13.67 32.50
N ILE A 336 -2.13 -13.42 32.92
CA ILE A 336 -2.43 -12.97 34.28
C ILE A 336 -2.87 -14.19 35.07
N ASP A 337 -2.10 -14.55 36.10
CA ASP A 337 -2.49 -15.62 37.01
C ASP A 337 -3.82 -15.25 37.69
N PRO A 338 -4.88 -16.06 37.52
CA PRO A 338 -6.21 -15.73 38.04
C PRO A 338 -6.25 -15.67 39.57
N LYS A 339 -5.37 -16.41 40.26
CA LYS A 339 -5.31 -16.46 41.73
C LYS A 339 -4.42 -15.37 42.31
N THR A 340 -3.24 -15.16 41.72
CA THR A 340 -2.25 -14.23 42.29
C THR A 340 -2.29 -12.83 41.68
N LYS A 341 -3.03 -12.64 40.58
CA LYS A 341 -3.09 -11.40 39.77
C LYS A 341 -1.73 -10.93 39.24
N LYS A 342 -0.69 -11.76 39.33
CA LYS A 342 0.63 -11.46 38.77
C LYS A 342 0.62 -11.70 37.26
N SER A 343 1.16 -10.76 36.51
CA SER A 343 1.37 -10.89 35.07
C SER A 343 2.68 -11.60 34.77
N LYS A 344 2.65 -12.60 33.89
CA LYS A 344 3.82 -13.25 33.32
C LYS A 344 3.85 -12.99 31.82
N ILE A 345 5.01 -12.58 31.31
CA ILE A 345 5.24 -12.44 29.88
C ILE A 345 5.57 -13.82 29.31
N ILE A 346 4.83 -14.25 28.29
CA ILE A 346 5.04 -15.53 27.60
C ILE A 346 5.31 -15.24 26.13
N ASN A 347 6.42 -15.77 25.63
CA ASN A 347 6.71 -15.77 24.20
C ASN A 347 6.13 -17.06 23.61
N LYS A 348 5.11 -16.91 22.75
CA LYS A 348 4.48 -18.00 22.02
C LYS A 348 4.88 -17.90 20.55
N ILE A 349 5.23 -19.03 19.96
CA ILE A 349 5.44 -19.11 18.51
C ILE A 349 4.10 -19.47 17.89
N VAL A 350 3.58 -18.60 17.03
CA VAL A 350 2.41 -18.92 16.22
C VAL A 350 2.88 -19.40 14.85
N HIS A 351 2.42 -20.59 14.48
CA HIS A 351 2.61 -21.17 13.17
C HIS A 351 1.41 -20.81 12.30
N TYR A 352 1.66 -20.22 11.15
CA TYR A 352 0.62 -20.11 10.12
C TYR A 352 0.70 -21.31 9.18
N PRO A 353 -0.46 -21.85 8.75
CA PRO A 353 -0.48 -22.99 7.86
C PRO A 353 0.32 -22.68 6.59
N GLY A 354 1.09 -23.67 6.15
CA GLY A 354 1.81 -23.69 4.88
C GLY A 354 0.91 -23.48 3.65
N PRO A 355 1.43 -23.72 2.43
CA PRO A 355 0.96 -23.08 1.20
C PRO A 355 -0.54 -23.21 1.00
N TYR A 356 -1.18 -22.07 0.72
CA TYR A 356 -2.62 -21.93 0.58
C TYR A 356 -3.20 -22.54 -0.72
N ASP A 357 -2.42 -23.39 -1.41
CA ASP A 357 -2.73 -23.95 -2.72
C ASP A 357 -4.05 -24.76 -2.73
N ASN A 358 -4.40 -25.34 -1.57
CA ASN A 358 -5.60 -26.16 -1.37
C ASN A 358 -6.85 -25.36 -0.98
N TYR A 359 -6.73 -24.07 -0.70
CA TYR A 359 -7.87 -23.24 -0.33
C TYR A 359 -8.47 -22.55 -1.56
N SER A 360 -9.81 -22.41 -1.57
CA SER A 360 -10.49 -21.60 -2.57
C SER A 360 -10.14 -20.14 -2.34
N PHE A 361 -9.24 -19.62 -3.15
CA PHE A 361 -8.81 -18.23 -3.12
C PHE A 361 -9.68 -17.40 -4.04
N ILE A 362 -10.16 -16.23 -3.59
CA ILE A 362 -11.07 -15.39 -4.38
C ILE A 362 -10.53 -15.14 -5.80
N ILE A 363 -9.24 -14.88 -5.94
CA ILE A 363 -8.60 -14.63 -7.24
C ILE A 363 -8.65 -15.88 -8.13
N LYS A 364 -8.43 -17.08 -7.57
CA LYS A 364 -8.53 -18.35 -8.30
C LYS A 364 -9.97 -18.62 -8.76
N ASN A 365 -10.95 -18.34 -7.91
CA ASN A 365 -12.37 -18.48 -8.25
C ASN A 365 -12.75 -17.52 -9.40
N PHE A 366 -12.32 -16.26 -9.35
CA PHE A 366 -12.54 -15.29 -10.43
C PHE A 366 -11.84 -15.73 -11.73
N SER A 367 -10.60 -16.25 -11.64
CA SER A 367 -9.88 -16.79 -12.79
C SER A 367 -10.60 -17.99 -13.43
N GLN A 368 -11.18 -18.90 -12.63
CA GLN A 368 -12.00 -20.02 -13.12
C GLN A 368 -13.28 -19.55 -13.83
N LEU A 369 -13.80 -18.38 -13.45
CA LEU A 369 -14.91 -17.68 -14.10
C LEU A 369 -14.46 -16.82 -15.30
N ASN A 370 -13.25 -17.06 -15.82
CA ASN A 370 -12.62 -16.37 -16.95
C ASN A 370 -12.37 -14.86 -16.71
N TYR A 371 -12.26 -14.39 -15.47
CA TYR A 371 -11.76 -13.04 -15.23
C TYR A 371 -10.25 -12.98 -15.45
N THR A 372 -9.77 -11.91 -16.07
CA THR A 372 -8.37 -11.55 -15.98
C THR A 372 -8.11 -10.97 -14.60
N THR A 373 -7.34 -11.68 -13.80
CA THR A 373 -7.05 -11.26 -12.43
C THR A 373 -5.67 -10.64 -12.33
N PHE A 374 -5.59 -9.52 -11.61
CA PHE A 374 -4.35 -8.85 -11.26
C PHE A 374 -4.31 -8.67 -9.75
N PHE A 375 -3.15 -8.95 -9.15
CA PHE A 375 -2.90 -8.75 -7.73
C PHE A 375 -1.60 -7.96 -7.59
N SER A 376 -1.63 -6.94 -6.74
CA SER A 376 -0.48 -6.11 -6.41
C SER A 376 -0.52 -5.82 -4.92
N GLU A 377 0.60 -6.08 -4.25
CA GLU A 377 0.82 -5.77 -2.84
C GLU A 377 2.10 -4.93 -2.71
N GLU A 378 2.15 -4.07 -1.69
CA GLU A 378 3.33 -3.24 -1.38
C GLU A 378 4.48 -4.10 -0.82
N TRP A 379 4.15 -5.17 -0.09
CA TRP A 379 5.14 -6.03 0.58
C TRP A 379 5.32 -7.34 -0.18
N ARG A 380 6.51 -7.55 -0.74
CA ARG A 380 6.86 -8.76 -1.51
C ARG A 380 6.81 -10.04 -0.66
N GLU A 381 7.05 -9.91 0.64
CA GLU A 381 6.93 -10.95 1.66
C GLU A 381 5.53 -11.00 2.31
N GLY A 382 4.52 -10.38 1.69
CA GLY A 382 3.15 -10.31 2.16
C GLY A 382 2.43 -11.66 2.15
N ALA A 383 1.10 -11.61 2.19
CA ALA A 383 0.25 -12.79 2.39
C ALA A 383 0.45 -13.89 1.32
N PHE A 384 1.01 -13.55 0.15
CA PHE A 384 1.06 -14.44 -1.02
C PHE A 384 2.46 -14.91 -1.43
N TYR A 385 3.51 -14.61 -0.66
CA TYR A 385 4.84 -15.19 -0.89
C TYR A 385 4.85 -16.74 -0.82
N ASN A 386 3.75 -17.34 -0.35
CA ASN A 386 3.52 -18.77 -0.23
C ASN A 386 2.84 -19.46 -1.42
N LEU A 387 2.34 -18.72 -2.41
CA LEU A 387 1.81 -19.37 -3.60
C LEU A 387 3.00 -19.80 -4.46
N ARG A 388 3.19 -21.13 -4.62
CA ARG A 388 4.09 -21.63 -5.66
C ARG A 388 3.52 -21.17 -7.00
N ASN A 389 4.27 -20.33 -7.71
CA ASN A 389 3.99 -20.00 -9.11
C ASN A 389 3.89 -21.26 -9.98
#